data_AF-A0A949MIT6-F1
#
_entry.id   AF-A0A949MIT6-F1
#
_cell.length_a   1.000
_cell.length_b   1.000
_cell.length_c   1.000
_cell.angle_alpha   90.00
_cell.angle_beta   90.00
_cell.angle_gamma   90.00
#
_symmetry.space_group_name_H-M   'P 1'
#
loop_
_entity.id
_entity.type
_entity.pdbx_description
1 polymer ?
#
loop_
_entity_poly.entity_id
_entity_poly.type
_entity_poly.pdbx_seq_one_letter_code
_entity_poly.pdbx_strand_id
1 'polypeptide(L)'
;TEIERFNRTVSEAFISRNRALLSYDIESFNQKLIDWLLWHNTRRPHWTLGLISPLRHICNQLPDKESQMWWTDTWALQKPQ
;
A
#
# COMPACT_ATOMS: atom_id res chain seq x y z
N THR A 1 9.70 1.44 11.44
CA THR A 1 8.56 1.44 12.38
C THR A 1 7.21 1.39 11.67
N GLU A 2 6.84 2.33 10.78
CA GLU A 2 5.49 2.32 10.16
C GLU A 2 5.24 1.11 9.23
N ILE A 3 6.24 0.71 8.45
CA ILE A 3 6.17 -0.51 7.61
C ILE A 3 5.97 -1.76 8.48
N GLU A 4 6.65 -1.85 9.62
CA GLU A 4 6.54 -2.99 10.53
C GLU A 4 5.16 -3.03 11.19
N ARG A 5 4.62 -1.86 11.60
CA ARG A 5 3.24 -1.76 12.13
C ARG A 5 2.21 -2.20 11.09
N PHE A 6 2.39 -1.78 9.84
CA PHE A 6 1.53 -2.19 8.73
C PHE A 6 1.58 -3.71 8.52
N ASN A 7 2.78 -4.28 8.40
CA ASN A 7 2.95 -5.72 8.20
C ASN A 7 2.38 -6.56 9.36
N ARG A 8 2.53 -6.08 10.60
CA ARG A 8 1.88 -6.68 11.76
C ARG A 8 0.35 -6.60 11.65
N THR A 9 -0.19 -5.45 11.23
CA THR A 9 -1.65 -5.28 11.02
C THR A 9 -2.17 -6.25 9.95
N VAL A 10 -1.48 -6.38 8.81
CA VAL A 10 -1.84 -7.37 7.77
C VAL A 10 -1.85 -8.78 8.37
N SER A 11 -0.81 -9.13 9.14
CA SER A 11 -0.68 -10.46 9.74
C SER A 11 -1.79 -10.76 10.74
N GLU A 12 -2.06 -9.83 11.65
CA GLU A 12 -3.04 -10.02 12.74
C GLU A 12 -4.49 -9.89 12.26
N ALA A 13 -4.77 -8.90 11.41
CA ALA A 13 -6.13 -8.56 11.01
C ALA A 13 -6.63 -9.36 9.80
N PHE A 14 -5.74 -9.80 8.90
CA PHE A 14 -6.10 -10.54 7.69
C PHE A 14 -5.55 -11.97 7.69
N ILE A 15 -4.23 -12.15 7.75
CA ILE A 15 -3.60 -13.47 7.55
C ILE A 15 -4.04 -14.46 8.63
N SER A 16 -4.02 -14.05 9.91
CA SER A 16 -4.44 -14.88 11.03
C SER A 16 -5.88 -15.42 10.87
N ARG A 17 -6.79 -14.59 10.34
CA ARG A 17 -8.20 -14.95 10.12
C ARG A 17 -8.43 -15.80 8.88
N ASN A 18 -7.54 -15.71 7.89
CA ASN A 18 -7.67 -16.39 6.61
C ASN A 18 -6.63 -17.53 6.45
N ARG A 19 -6.09 -18.07 7.55
CA ARG A 19 -5.08 -19.14 7.51
C ARG A 19 -5.55 -20.39 6.77
N ALA A 20 -6.82 -20.74 6.87
CA ALA A 20 -7.38 -21.87 6.12
C ALA A 20 -7.31 -21.63 4.60
N LEU A 21 -7.74 -20.45 4.14
CA LEU A 21 -7.61 -20.03 2.74
C LEU A 21 -6.14 -20.06 2.29
N LEU A 22 -5.22 -19.51 3.10
CA LEU A 22 -3.79 -19.55 2.80
C LEU A 22 -3.25 -20.98 2.61
N SER A 23 -3.78 -21.97 3.36
CA SER A 23 -3.32 -23.35 3.32
C SER A 23 -3.90 -24.17 2.18
N TYR A 24 -5.13 -23.88 1.74
CA TYR A 24 -5.89 -24.77 0.85
C TYR A 24 -6.29 -24.12 -0.48
N ASP A 25 -6.36 -22.78 -0.55
CA ASP A 25 -6.76 -22.04 -1.75
C ASP A 25 -6.07 -20.67 -1.80
N ILE A 26 -4.84 -20.68 -2.34
CA ILE A 26 -3.99 -19.50 -2.45
C ILE A 26 -4.53 -18.45 -3.42
N GLU A 27 -5.27 -18.86 -4.44
CA GLU A 27 -5.81 -17.93 -5.44
C GLU A 27 -6.91 -17.07 -4.82
N SER A 28 -7.88 -17.70 -4.16
CA SER A 28 -8.91 -16.99 -3.41
C SER A 28 -8.32 -16.17 -2.25
N PHE A 29 -7.25 -16.66 -1.61
CA PHE A 29 -6.53 -15.88 -0.59
C PHE A 29 -5.98 -14.57 -1.17
N ASN A 30 -5.31 -14.63 -2.33
CA ASN A 30 -4.72 -13.46 -2.98
C ASN A 30 -5.79 -12.44 -3.39
N GLN A 31 -6.90 -12.89 -3.97
CA GLN A 31 -8.01 -11.99 -4.33
C GLN A 31 -8.55 -11.25 -3.10
N LYS A 32 -8.85 -11.99 -2.02
CA LYS A 32 -9.32 -11.41 -0.77
C LYS A 32 -8.29 -10.49 -0.11
N LEU A 33 -7.00 -10.79 -0.23
CA LEU A 33 -5.93 -9.96 0.30
C LEU A 33 -5.87 -8.61 -0.42
N ILE A 34 -5.97 -8.62 -1.75
CA ILE A 34 -6.02 -7.39 -2.55
C ILE A 34 -7.22 -6.54 -2.16
N ASP A 35 -8.41 -7.12 -2.05
CA ASP A 35 -9.61 -6.40 -1.63
C ASP A 35 -9.45 -5.76 -0.25
N TRP A 36 -8.87 -6.52 0.68
CA TRP A 36 -8.60 -6.03 2.04
C TRP A 36 -7.58 -4.89 2.04
N LEU A 37 -6.50 -4.99 1.26
CA LEU A 37 -5.48 -3.96 1.13
C LEU A 37 -6.04 -2.68 0.51
N LEU A 38 -6.84 -2.81 -0.55
CA LEU A 38 -7.53 -1.69 -1.18
C LEU A 38 -8.43 -0.99 -0.17
N TRP A 39 -9.28 -1.74 0.56
CA TRP A 39 -10.12 -1.17 1.60
C TRP A 39 -9.30 -0.48 2.70
N HIS A 40 -8.25 -1.13 3.19
CA HIS A 40 -7.40 -0.61 4.26
C HIS A 40 -6.73 0.72 3.86
N ASN A 41 -6.21 0.80 2.64
CA ASN A 41 -5.48 1.99 2.18
C ASN A 41 -6.39 3.12 1.69
N THR A 42 -7.56 2.79 1.13
CA THR A 42 -8.42 3.80 0.49
C THR A 42 -9.59 4.26 1.36
N ARG A 43 -10.14 3.38 2.21
CA ARG A 43 -11.42 3.63 2.92
C ARG A 43 -11.31 3.59 4.43
N ARG A 44 -10.42 2.78 5.00
CA ARG A 44 -10.33 2.61 6.45
C ARG A 44 -9.95 3.93 7.12
N PRO A 45 -10.72 4.45 8.08
CA PRO A 45 -10.34 5.63 8.84
C PRO A 45 -9.31 5.27 9.91
N HIS A 46 -8.25 6.08 10.04
CA HIS A 46 -7.22 5.89 11.06
C HIS A 46 -7.25 7.02 12.09
N TRP A 47 -7.42 6.67 13.36
CA TRP A 47 -7.45 7.63 14.48
C TRP A 47 -6.20 8.52 14.54
N THR A 48 -5.03 7.93 14.32
CA THR A 48 -3.74 8.64 14.31
C THR A 48 -3.61 9.64 13.15
N LEU A 49 -4.41 9.48 12.10
CA LEU A 49 -4.43 10.37 10.93
C LEU A 49 -5.58 11.37 10.95
N GLY A 50 -6.34 11.46 12.05
CA GLY A 50 -7.54 12.32 12.12
C GLY A 50 -8.74 11.74 11.36
N LEU A 51 -8.91 10.41 11.41
CA LEU A 51 -10.01 9.66 10.77
C LEU A 51 -10.01 9.70 9.24
N ILE A 52 -8.89 10.07 8.61
CA ILE A 52 -8.70 9.93 7.16
C ILE A 52 -8.02 8.59 6.82
N SER A 53 -8.18 8.15 5.58
CA SER A 53 -7.51 6.94 5.09
C SER A 53 -6.04 7.20 4.76
N PRO A 54 -5.18 6.16 4.76
CA PRO A 54 -3.76 6.31 4.51
C PRO A 54 -3.46 6.97 3.16
N LEU A 55 -4.18 6.56 2.10
CA LEU A 55 -4.01 7.16 0.78
C LEU A 55 -4.40 8.64 0.78
N ARG A 56 -5.50 9.00 1.43
CA ARG A 56 -5.94 10.40 1.52
C ARG A 56 -4.96 11.26 2.31
N HIS A 57 -4.37 10.71 3.37
CA HIS A 57 -3.32 11.38 4.11
C HIS A 57 -2.11 11.69 3.23
N ILE A 58 -1.66 10.73 2.42
CA ILE A 58 -0.56 10.91 1.47
C ILE A 58 -0.92 11.97 0.43
N CYS A 59 -2.09 11.87 -0.21
CA CYS A 59 -2.53 12.85 -1.20
C CYS A 59 -2.58 14.28 -0.63
N ASN A 60 -2.99 14.46 0.62
CA ASN A 60 -3.04 15.77 1.26
C ASN A 60 -1.66 16.36 1.57
N GLN A 61 -0.61 15.54 1.67
CA GLN A 61 0.77 15.97 1.95
C GLN A 61 1.59 16.20 0.70
N LEU A 62 1.19 15.60 -0.42
CA LEU A 62 1.87 15.78 -1.68
C LEU A 62 1.60 17.20 -2.19
N PRO A 63 2.64 17.95 -2.59
CA PRO A 63 2.42 19.24 -3.24
C PRO A 63 1.68 19.03 -4.56
N ASP A 64 0.89 20.01 -4.99
CA ASP A 64 0.19 20.05 -6.29
C ASP A 64 1.15 20.16 -7.50
N LYS A 65 2.38 19.68 -7.36
CA LYS A 65 3.29 19.49 -8.49
C LYS A 65 2.82 18.27 -9.25
N GLU A 66 2.52 18.47 -10.53
CA GLU A 66 2.42 17.42 -11.54
C GLU A 66 3.49 16.35 -11.28
N SER A 67 3.04 15.10 -11.13
CA SER A 67 3.94 13.95 -11.07
C SER A 67 4.89 14.05 -12.27
N GLN A 68 6.19 13.97 -12.03
CA GLN A 68 7.19 13.91 -13.10
C GLN A 68 7.11 12.51 -13.75
N MET A 69 5.95 12.16 -14.34
CA MET A 69 5.70 10.89 -15.03
C MET A 69 6.53 10.73 -16.31
N TRP A 70 7.47 11.63 -16.56
CA TRP A 70 8.49 11.43 -17.56
C TRP A 70 9.33 10.25 -17.11
N TRP A 71 9.27 9.16 -17.87
CA TRP A 71 10.26 8.11 -17.76
C TRP A 71 11.63 8.74 -17.93
N THR A 72 12.47 8.72 -16.90
CA THR A 72 13.87 9.14 -17.05
C THR A 72 14.52 8.13 -17.98
N ASP A 73 14.69 8.52 -19.24
CA ASP A 73 15.41 7.73 -20.22
C ASP A 73 16.85 7.53 -19.69
N THR A 74 17.13 6.33 -19.20
CA THR A 74 18.40 5.97 -18.59
C THR A 74 19.58 6.06 -19.56
N TRP A 75 19.30 6.21 -20.87
CA TRP A 75 20.34 6.37 -21.89
C TRP A 75 21.06 7.73 -21.82
N ALA A 76 20.45 8.75 -21.21
CA ALA A 76 21.03 10.10 -21.14
C ALA A 76 22.11 10.28 -20.04
N LEU A 77 22.45 9.24 -19.27
CA LEU A 77 23.45 9.29 -18.20
C LEU A 77 24.86 8.80 -18.59
N GLN A 78 25.17 8.63 -19.86
CA GLN A 78 26.58 8.56 -20.29
C GLN A 78 27.14 9.99 -20.40
N LYS A 79 27.62 10.52 -19.28
CA LYS A 79 28.47 11.71 -19.31
C LYS A 79 29.78 11.34 -20.03
N PRO A 80 30.21 12.08 -21.08
CA PRO A 80 31.58 11.95 -21.56
C PRO A 80 32.57 12.48 -20.50
N GLN A 81 33.73 11.85 -20.42
CA GLN A 81 34.85 12.25 -19.55
C GLN A 81 35.40 13.63 -19.92
#